data_AF-A0A4T0V6S3-F1
#
_entry.id   AF-A0A4T0V6S3-F1
#
_cell.length_a   1.000
_cell.length_b   1.000
_cell.length_c   1.000
_cell.angle_alpha   90.00
_cell.angle_beta   90.00
_cell.angle_gamma   90.00
#
_symmetry.space_group_name_H-M   'P 1'
#
loop_
_entity.id
_entity.type
_entity.pdbx_description
1 polymer ?
#
loop_
_entity_poly.entity_id
_entity_poly.type
_entity_poly.pdbx_seq_one_letter_code
_entity_poly.pdbx_strand_id
1 'polypeptide(L)'
;MTVEGTATTYEFAAELWQWQARDEPGGWWFVALPFDVADAIDEAASGRAGGFGSVRVEVTVGSSTWRTSVFPSQERKTFVLPVKKAVRVREGLVEGGPVDVALRAL
;
A
#
# COMPACT_ATOMS: atom_id res chain seq x y z
N MET A 1 0.63 -25.89 -20.72
CA MET A 1 -0.18 -24.66 -20.80
C MET A 1 0.10 -23.88 -19.52
N THR A 2 1.02 -22.92 -19.59
CA THR A 2 1.40 -22.09 -18.44
C THR A 2 0.21 -21.22 -18.10
N VAL A 3 -0.38 -21.43 -16.91
CA VAL A 3 -1.37 -20.49 -16.40
C VAL A 3 -0.65 -19.18 -16.09
N GLU A 4 -0.86 -18.18 -16.94
CA GLU A 4 -0.48 -16.80 -16.63
C GLU A 4 -1.21 -16.42 -15.35
N GLY A 5 -0.48 -16.20 -14.26
CA GLY A 5 -1.06 -15.73 -13.01
C GLY A 5 -1.73 -14.39 -13.26
N THR A 6 -3.06 -14.38 -13.35
CA THR A 6 -3.84 -13.15 -13.42
C THR A 6 -3.63 -12.41 -12.12
N ALA A 7 -2.72 -11.43 -12.11
CA ALA A 7 -2.52 -10.59 -10.94
C ALA A 7 -3.76 -9.71 -10.76
N THR A 8 -4.55 -10.05 -9.75
CA THR A 8 -5.77 -9.34 -9.35
C THR A 8 -5.43 -7.93 -8.90
N THR A 9 -6.23 -6.96 -9.35
CA THR A 9 -6.18 -5.58 -8.87
C THR A 9 -7.31 -5.36 -7.87
N TYR A 10 -7.00 -4.77 -6.74
CA TYR A 10 -7.91 -4.47 -5.64
C TYR A 10 -8.08 -2.96 -5.52
N GLU A 11 -9.31 -2.49 -5.47
CA GLU A 11 -9.63 -1.07 -5.37
C GLU A 11 -10.28 -0.77 -4.01
N PHE A 12 -9.74 0.21 -3.28
CA PHE A 12 -10.26 0.59 -1.97
C PHE A 12 -9.94 2.05 -1.64
N ALA A 13 -10.74 2.63 -0.75
CA ALA A 13 -10.44 3.91 -0.12
C ALA A 13 -9.82 3.69 1.26
N ALA A 14 -8.75 4.40 1.58
CA ALA A 14 -8.11 4.36 2.89
C ALA A 14 -7.70 5.75 3.38
N GLU A 15 -7.74 5.95 4.69
CA GLU A 15 -7.33 7.21 5.30
C GLU A 15 -5.81 7.38 5.23
N LEU A 16 -5.36 8.55 4.81
CA LEU A 16 -3.95 8.94 4.81
C LEU A 16 -3.53 9.48 6.18
N TRP A 17 -2.52 8.90 6.81
CA TRP A 17 -1.93 9.46 8.04
C TRP A 17 -0.42 9.65 7.93
N GLN A 18 0.08 10.60 8.71
CA GLN A 18 1.50 10.78 8.92
C GLN A 18 1.98 9.90 10.09
N TRP A 19 3.02 9.11 9.86
CA TRP A 19 3.72 8.41 10.93
C TRP A 19 4.62 9.38 11.70
N GLN A 20 4.34 9.51 12.99
CA GLN A 20 5.03 10.41 13.91
C GLN A 20 6.19 9.67 14.58
N ALA A 21 7.26 9.38 13.84
CA ALA A 21 8.53 9.01 14.44
C ALA A 21 9.27 10.28 14.90
N ARG A 22 9.77 10.28 16.13
CA ARG A 22 10.14 11.47 16.93
C ARG A 22 11.13 12.47 16.31
N ASP A 23 11.80 12.18 15.19
CA ASP A 23 12.92 12.99 14.68
C ASP A 23 13.10 13.02 13.14
N GLU A 24 12.11 12.63 12.32
CA GLU A 24 12.27 12.67 10.85
C GLU A 24 11.57 13.88 10.17
N PRO A 25 12.32 14.94 9.78
CA PRO A 25 11.77 16.06 9.04
C PRO A 25 11.33 15.62 7.64
N GLY A 26 10.02 15.55 7.43
CA GLY A 26 9.40 15.14 6.17
C GLY A 26 8.28 14.12 6.33
N GLY A 27 8.32 13.35 7.42
CA GLY A 27 7.33 12.35 7.81
C GLY A 27 7.16 11.21 6.82
N TRP A 28 7.04 9.98 7.30
CA TRP A 28 6.50 8.91 6.47
C TRP A 28 4.99 9.02 6.46
N TRP A 29 4.38 8.80 5.29
CA TRP A 29 2.94 8.86 5.13
C TRP A 29 2.45 7.51 4.68
N PHE A 30 1.34 7.05 5.24
CA PHE A 30 0.84 5.70 5.02
C PHE A 30 -0.66 5.68 4.86
N VAL A 31 -1.12 4.64 4.15
CA VAL A 31 -2.50 4.17 4.18
C VAL A 31 -2.53 2.71 4.62
N ALA A 32 -3.64 2.26 5.20
CA ALA A 32 -3.81 0.92 5.73
C ALA A 32 -4.72 0.17 4.76
N LEU A 33 -4.31 -1.03 4.39
CA LEU A 33 -5.16 -1.88 3.59
C LEU A 33 -6.37 -2.31 4.44
N PRO A 34 -7.58 -2.29 3.88
CA PRO A 34 -8.72 -3.01 4.44
C PRO A 34 -8.36 -4.48 4.69
N PHE A 35 -8.94 -5.09 5.72
CA PHE A 35 -8.56 -6.45 6.11
C PHE A 35 -8.78 -7.47 4.98
N ASP A 36 -9.89 -7.35 4.23
CA ASP A 36 -10.18 -8.21 3.08
C ASP A 36 -9.12 -8.11 1.97
N VAL A 37 -8.64 -6.88 1.69
CA VAL A 37 -7.55 -6.67 0.72
C VAL A 37 -6.23 -7.19 1.30
N ALA A 38 -5.97 -6.99 2.59
CA ALA A 38 -4.76 -7.47 3.24
C ALA A 38 -4.66 -9.00 3.21
N ASP A 39 -5.74 -9.71 3.52
CA ASP A 39 -5.81 -11.18 3.44
C ASP A 39 -5.59 -11.66 1.99
N ALA A 40 -6.24 -11.02 1.01
CA ALA A 40 -6.09 -11.38 -0.40
C ALA A 40 -4.65 -11.13 -0.92
N ILE A 41 -3.98 -10.10 -0.41
CA ILE A 41 -2.58 -9.81 -0.72
C ILE A 41 -1.63 -10.80 -0.05
N ASP A 42 -1.90 -11.21 1.19
CA ASP A 42 -1.10 -12.24 1.88
C ASP A 42 -1.22 -13.59 1.17
N GLU A 43 -2.44 -13.99 0.78
CA GLU A 43 -2.69 -15.21 0.02
C GLU A 43 -1.96 -15.17 -1.33
N ALA A 44 -2.08 -14.07 -2.08
CA ALA A 44 -1.40 -13.89 -3.35
C ALA A 44 0.14 -13.88 -3.21
N ALA A 45 0.65 -13.49 -2.05
CA ALA A 45 2.07 -13.43 -1.73
C ALA A 45 2.63 -14.75 -1.18
N SER A 46 1.82 -15.79 -0.94
CA SER A 46 2.26 -17.08 -0.40
C SER A 46 3.45 -17.67 -1.19
N GLY A 47 4.66 -17.48 -0.65
CA GLY A 47 5.94 -17.92 -1.23
C GLY A 47 6.72 -16.85 -2.03
N ARG A 48 6.19 -15.64 -2.18
CA ARG A 48 6.81 -14.50 -2.91
C ARG A 48 7.07 -13.27 -2.04
N ALA A 49 6.72 -13.32 -0.75
CA ALA A 49 7.02 -12.24 0.19
C ALA A 49 8.54 -12.01 0.27
N GLY A 50 8.94 -10.73 0.23
CA GLY A 50 10.32 -10.32 0.46
C GLY A 50 10.73 -10.46 1.93
N GLY A 51 11.94 -10.00 2.26
CA GLY A 51 12.39 -9.94 3.65
C GLY A 51 11.38 -9.22 4.55
N PHE A 52 11.24 -9.69 5.79
CA PHE A 52 10.35 -9.14 6.82
C PHE A 52 8.83 -9.23 6.51
N GLY A 53 8.40 -10.14 5.63
CA GLY A 53 6.98 -10.31 5.29
C GLY A 53 6.42 -9.19 4.41
N SER A 54 7.29 -8.43 3.75
CA SER A 54 6.87 -7.38 2.82
C SER A 54 6.39 -7.95 1.49
N VAL A 55 5.36 -7.34 0.90
CA VAL A 55 4.80 -7.79 -0.39
C VAL A 55 5.02 -6.72 -1.44
N ARG A 56 5.59 -7.09 -2.60
CA ARG A 56 5.76 -6.20 -3.74
C ARG A 56 4.42 -5.91 -4.37
N VAL A 57 4.13 -4.63 -4.59
CA VAL A 57 2.88 -4.17 -5.19
C VAL A 57 3.13 -3.09 -6.23
N GLU A 58 2.23 -3.01 -7.20
CA GLU A 58 2.02 -1.84 -8.04
C GLU A 58 0.77 -1.11 -7.54
N VAL A 59 0.88 0.20 -7.39
CA VAL A 59 -0.15 1.04 -6.77
C VAL A 59 -0.47 2.17 -7.72
N THR A 60 -1.75 2.44 -7.90
CA THR A 60 -2.25 3.62 -8.61
C THR A 60 -3.14 4.42 -7.67
N VAL A 61 -2.88 5.72 -7.59
CA VAL A 61 -3.72 6.71 -6.91
C VAL A 61 -3.94 7.85 -7.88
N GLY A 62 -5.19 8.11 -8.25
CA GLY A 62 -5.54 9.08 -9.28
C GLY A 62 -4.73 8.87 -10.57
N SER A 63 -3.88 9.84 -10.92
CA SER A 63 -3.01 9.78 -12.12
C SER A 63 -1.59 9.25 -11.88
N SER A 64 -1.32 8.78 -10.67
CA SER A 64 0.02 8.40 -10.21
C SER A 64 0.12 6.90 -9.98
N THR A 65 0.89 6.21 -10.81
CA THR A 65 1.21 4.78 -10.66
C THR A 65 2.67 4.59 -10.28
N TRP A 66 2.94 3.76 -9.27
CA TRP A 66 4.31 3.41 -8.87
C TRP A 66 4.39 2.00 -8.28
N ARG A 67 5.59 1.43 -8.30
CA ARG A 67 5.90 0.17 -7.62
C ARG A 67 6.50 0.42 -6.26
N THR A 68 6.06 -0.34 -5.27
CA THR A 68 6.56 -0.28 -3.89
C THR A 68 6.35 -1.61 -3.19
N SER A 69 6.54 -1.63 -1.87
CA SER A 69 6.16 -2.76 -1.03
C SER A 69 5.18 -2.30 0.02
N VAL A 70 4.22 -3.15 0.36
CA VAL A 70 3.44 -3.05 1.59
C VAL A 70 4.14 -3.82 2.71
N PHE A 71 3.98 -3.35 3.94
CA PHE A 71 4.66 -3.91 5.11
C PHE A 71 3.65 -4.31 6.18
N PRO A 72 3.82 -5.46 6.84
CA PRO A 72 2.92 -5.86 7.91
C PRO A 72 3.08 -4.90 9.09
N SER A 73 1.96 -4.40 9.62
CA SER A 73 1.92 -3.58 10.82
C SER A 73 1.31 -4.36 11.98
N GLN A 74 2.11 -4.64 13.01
CA GLN A 74 1.63 -5.31 14.22
C GLN A 74 0.62 -4.45 15.00
N GLU A 75 0.81 -3.13 14.98
CA GLU A 75 -0.07 -2.17 15.67
C GLU A 75 -1.47 -2.14 15.03
N ARG A 76 -1.53 -2.09 13.69
CA ARG A 76 -2.79 -1.98 12.94
C ARG A 76 -3.37 -3.32 12.52
N LYS A 77 -2.63 -4.41 12.74
CA LYS A 77 -2.99 -5.79 12.36
C LYS A 77 -3.34 -5.94 10.87
N THR A 78 -2.72 -5.13 10.02
CA THR A 78 -2.91 -5.11 8.56
C THR A 78 -1.61 -4.71 7.86
N PHE A 79 -1.59 -4.69 6.54
CA PHE A 79 -0.52 -4.11 5.74
C PHE A 79 -0.64 -2.58 5.67
N VAL A 80 0.50 -1.90 5.78
CA VAL A 80 0.63 -0.46 5.54
C VAL A 80 1.35 -0.19 4.22
N LEU A 81 0.82 0.76 3.47
CA LEU A 81 1.33 1.21 2.18
C LEU A 81 1.94 2.60 2.33
N PRO A 82 3.26 2.77 2.08
CA PRO A 82 3.88 4.09 2.07
C PRO A 82 3.42 4.93 0.86
N VAL A 83 3.03 6.18 1.13
CA VAL A 83 2.63 7.17 0.13
C VAL A 83 3.70 8.25 -0.01
N LYS A 84 4.33 8.30 -1.18
CA LYS A 84 5.42 9.24 -1.48
C LYS A 84 4.93 10.69 -1.43
N LYS A 85 5.78 11.61 -0.95
CA LYS A 85 5.51 13.06 -0.97
C LYS A 85 5.08 13.57 -2.35
N ALA A 86 5.76 13.13 -3.41
CA ALA A 86 5.43 13.54 -4.78
C ALA A 86 4.01 13.12 -5.21
N VAL A 87 3.54 11.93 -4.80
CA VAL A 87 2.18 11.46 -5.06
C VAL A 87 1.17 12.31 -4.28
N ARG A 88 1.42 12.56 -2.98
CA ARG A 88 0.54 13.40 -2.16
C ARG A 88 0.37 14.80 -2.72
N VAL A 89 1.46 15.43 -3.14
CA VAL A 89 1.44 16.78 -3.73
C VAL A 89 0.71 16.78 -5.07
N ARG A 90 0.94 15.77 -5.93
CA ARG A 90 0.35 15.71 -7.27
C ARG A 90 -1.16 15.44 -7.24
N GLU A 91 -1.59 14.52 -6.39
CA GLU A 91 -3.00 14.11 -6.28
C GLU A 91 -3.77 14.90 -5.22
N GLY A 92 -3.14 15.90 -4.57
CA GLY A 92 -3.80 16.77 -3.59
C GLY A 92 -4.22 16.05 -2.30
N LEU A 93 -3.49 15.01 -1.89
CA LEU A 93 -3.85 14.20 -0.72
C LEU A 93 -3.54 14.94 0.58
N VAL A 94 -4.50 14.91 1.51
CA VAL A 94 -4.43 15.58 2.82
C VAL A 94 -4.45 14.56 3.96
N GLU A 95 -3.89 14.94 5.11
CA GLU A 95 -3.98 14.13 6.33
C GLU A 95 -5.43 13.92 6.76
N GLY A 96 -5.77 12.69 7.16
CA GLY A 96 -7.13 12.29 7.50
C GLY A 96 -8.07 12.20 6.28
N GLY A 97 -7.58 12.48 5.08
CA GLY A 97 -8.36 12.41 3.84
C GLY A 97 -8.44 10.98 3.28
N PRO A 98 -9.51 10.66 2.53
CA PRO A 98 -9.58 9.41 1.79
C PRO A 98 -8.59 9.41 0.62
N VAL A 99 -7.98 8.25 0.39
CA VAL A 99 -7.13 7.97 -0.77
C VAL A 99 -7.72 6.79 -1.51
N ASP A 100 -8.16 7.01 -2.75
CA ASP A 100 -8.58 5.94 -3.64
C ASP A 100 -7.35 5.23 -4.20
N VAL A 101 -7.19 3.96 -3.84
CA VAL A 101 -6.03 3.13 -4.16
C VAL A 101 -6.47 1.96 -5.01
N ALA A 102 -5.86 1.81 -6.19
CA ALA A 102 -5.85 0.56 -6.93
C ALA A 102 -4.51 -0.14 -6.70
N LEU A 103 -4.53 -1.35 -6.15
CA LEU A 103 -3.37 -2.10 -5.72
C LEU A 103 -3.31 -3.47 -6.38
N ARG A 104 -2.16 -3.83 -6.92
CA ARG A 104 -1.91 -5.11 -7.58
C ARG A 104 -0.65 -5.77 -6.99
N ALA A 105 -0.77 -7.03 -6.55
CA ALA A 105 0.38 -7.82 -6.13
C ALA A 105 1.28 -8.17 -7.33
N LEU A 106 2.61 -8.17 -7.12
CA LEU A 106 3.63 -8.48 -8.13
C LEU A 106 4.37 -9.79 -7.82
#